data_AF-A0AAE1NM02-F1
#
_entry.id   AF-A0AAE1NM02-F1
#
_cell.length_a   1.000
_cell.length_b   1.000
_cell.length_c   1.000
_cell.angle_alpha   90.00
_cell.angle_beta   90.00
_cell.angle_gamma   90.00
#
_symmetry.space_group_name_H-M   'P 1'
#
loop_
_entity.id
_entity.type
_entity.pdbx_description
1 polymer ?
#
loop_
_entity_poly.entity_id
_entity_poly.type
_entity_poly.pdbx_seq_one_letter_code
_entity_poly.pdbx_strand_id
1 'polypeptide(L)'
;MTRVSFIRVTPLTFYLLVLTLYGSLMTLTSLTPKPTEPSTTHTTHYQDHDPLTLLSDRAKRSVDNNKYVCMDSDVALNPSNCTIYSFGIGYDVTFDDQMSYFGCELHMFDPTINQSRLMSVLQPRQHFYHLGLDATTYNKTFVWRNEAEGDDLPDDIVVGDFDTWDHIRAHLHHQNTPVHYLKIDIEGYEWRILEELGSKGRLAGVQQLAIELHTSVIINYPEEKVLEILMWFWRKLEVLHRQGFLRAAYQPTLVEESMYTVPGNTSYRIPTCFELLYLRRGPVY
;
A
#
# COMPACT_ATOMS: atom_id res chain seq x y z
N MET A 1 3.50 19.75 20.89
CA MET A 1 3.31 18.47 20.18
C MET A 1 1.90 18.46 19.61
N THR A 2 1.77 18.64 18.31
CA THR A 2 0.49 18.44 17.61
C THR A 2 0.21 16.94 17.59
N ARG A 3 -0.96 16.49 18.08
CA ARG A 3 -1.37 15.09 17.91
C ARG A 3 -1.63 14.86 16.43
N VAL A 4 -1.04 13.82 15.86
CA VAL A 4 -1.31 13.37 14.49
C VAL A 4 -2.28 12.19 14.56
N SER A 5 -3.34 12.26 13.79
CA SER A 5 -4.42 11.28 13.79
C SER A 5 -4.31 10.39 12.55
N PHE A 6 -4.19 9.09 12.77
CA PHE A 6 -4.11 8.11 11.68
C PHE A 6 -5.22 7.08 11.81
N ILE A 7 -5.64 6.57 10.65
CA ILE A 7 -6.46 5.37 10.56
C ILE A 7 -5.69 4.38 9.70
N ARG A 8 -5.46 3.19 10.25
CA ARG A 8 -4.98 2.07 9.45
C ARG A 8 -6.17 1.50 8.71
N VAL A 9 -6.13 1.53 7.38
CA VAL A 9 -7.22 1.08 6.51
C VAL A 9 -7.13 -0.44 6.43
N THR A 10 -8.03 -1.13 7.16
CA THR A 10 -8.18 -2.59 7.20
C THR A 10 -9.67 -2.92 7.05
N PRO A 11 -10.03 -4.16 6.66
CA PRO A 11 -11.43 -4.56 6.56
C PRO A 11 -12.27 -4.18 7.77
N LEU A 12 -11.73 -4.27 8.99
CA LEU A 12 -12.48 -4.01 10.22
C LEU A 12 -12.55 -2.52 10.60
N THR A 13 -11.46 -1.77 10.41
CA THR A 13 -11.40 -0.35 10.81
C THR A 13 -12.23 0.53 9.89
N PHE A 14 -12.38 0.15 8.62
CA PHE A 14 -13.19 0.90 7.67
C PHE A 14 -14.69 0.88 8.00
N TYR A 15 -15.24 -0.26 8.42
CA TYR A 15 -16.65 -0.33 8.86
C TYR A 15 -16.95 0.66 10.00
N LEU A 16 -16.03 0.82 10.95
CA LEU A 16 -16.17 1.78 12.05
C LEU A 16 -16.06 3.24 11.58
N LEU A 17 -15.23 3.53 10.58
CA LEU A 17 -15.12 4.85 9.96
C LEU A 17 -16.43 5.25 9.25
N VAL A 18 -16.97 4.36 8.42
CA VAL A 18 -18.23 4.62 7.71
C VAL A 18 -19.37 4.83 8.70
N LEU A 19 -19.45 4.02 9.76
CA LEU A 19 -20.46 4.19 10.80
C LEU A 19 -20.33 5.50 11.58
N THR A 20 -19.12 6.06 11.75
CA THR A 20 -18.94 7.34 12.45
C THR A 20 -19.22 8.55 11.54
N LEU A 21 -18.87 8.47 10.26
CA LEU A 21 -19.14 9.52 9.28
C LEU A 21 -20.61 9.58 8.84
N TYR A 22 -21.27 8.42 8.71
CA TYR A 22 -22.68 8.32 8.28
C TYR A 22 -23.67 8.08 9.43
N GLY A 23 -23.22 7.63 10.60
CA GLY A 23 -24.08 7.34 11.76
C GLY A 23 -24.62 8.58 12.49
N SER A 24 -24.19 9.78 12.12
CA SER A 24 -24.82 11.02 12.60
C SER A 24 -26.23 11.25 12.03
N LEU A 25 -26.72 10.38 11.12
CA LEU A 25 -28.06 10.48 10.52
C LEU A 25 -29.07 9.39 10.93
N MET A 26 -28.73 8.46 11.83
CA MET A 26 -29.66 7.41 12.25
C MET A 26 -29.85 7.45 13.78
N THR A 27 -30.93 8.12 14.22
CA THR A 27 -31.46 7.97 15.58
C THR A 27 -31.78 6.51 15.84
N LEU A 28 -31.07 5.87 16.77
CA LEU A 28 -31.36 4.53 17.26
C LEU A 28 -32.76 4.48 17.90
N THR A 29 -33.69 3.78 17.27
CA THR A 29 -34.85 3.21 17.97
C THR A 29 -34.42 1.91 18.66
N SER A 30 -34.84 1.79 19.92
CA SER A 30 -34.42 0.77 20.87
C SER A 30 -34.66 -0.67 20.41
N LEU A 31 -33.66 -1.53 20.57
CA LEU A 31 -33.85 -2.97 20.72
C LEU A 31 -33.28 -3.37 22.09
N THR A 32 -34.17 -3.89 22.93
CA THR A 32 -33.88 -4.39 24.27
C THR A 32 -33.11 -5.73 24.22
N PRO A 33 -32.21 -6.02 25.18
CA PRO A 33 -31.43 -7.25 25.18
C PRO A 33 -32.20 -8.41 25.84
N LYS A 34 -32.10 -9.62 25.26
CA LYS A 34 -32.54 -10.88 25.88
C LYS A 34 -31.36 -11.56 26.60
N PRO A 35 -31.59 -12.30 27.70
CA PRO A 35 -30.56 -12.66 28.67
C PRO A 35 -29.76 -13.92 28.31
N THR A 36 -28.54 -13.94 28.84
CA THR A 36 -27.49 -14.96 28.78
C THR A 36 -27.75 -16.18 29.66
N GLU A 37 -27.28 -17.36 29.23
CA GLU A 37 -27.06 -18.56 30.04
C GLU A 37 -25.57 -19.01 30.00
N PRO A 38 -25.10 -19.78 30.99
CA PRO A 38 -23.79 -19.57 31.64
C PRO A 38 -22.62 -20.37 31.02
N SER A 39 -21.42 -19.79 31.13
CA SER A 39 -20.17 -20.44 30.72
C SER A 39 -19.67 -21.42 31.79
N THR A 40 -19.27 -22.60 31.35
CA THR A 40 -18.47 -23.54 32.13
C THR A 40 -16.99 -23.14 32.08
N THR A 41 -16.39 -23.02 33.25
CA THR A 41 -14.96 -22.78 33.46
C THR A 41 -14.15 -24.03 33.11
N HIS A 42 -13.26 -23.91 32.13
CA HIS A 42 -12.11 -24.80 31.99
C HIS A 42 -10.82 -23.98 31.95
N THR A 43 -10.09 -24.03 33.06
CA THR A 43 -8.66 -23.69 33.15
C THR A 43 -7.86 -24.73 32.38
N THR A 44 -7.14 -24.31 31.34
CA THR A 44 -6.05 -25.08 30.75
C THR A 44 -4.80 -24.19 30.65
N HIS A 45 -3.68 -24.82 31.01
CA HIS A 45 -2.36 -24.25 31.21
C HIS A 45 -1.83 -23.47 29.99
N TYR A 46 -1.26 -22.29 30.26
CA TYR A 46 -0.50 -21.49 29.31
C TYR A 46 0.87 -22.15 29.08
N GLN A 47 1.05 -22.76 27.91
CA GLN A 47 2.38 -23.06 27.37
C GLN A 47 2.73 -21.96 26.37
N ASP A 48 3.87 -21.30 26.60
CA ASP A 48 4.45 -20.32 25.68
C ASP A 48 4.70 -20.98 24.32
N HIS A 49 3.85 -20.65 23.35
CA HIS A 49 4.10 -20.88 21.94
C HIS A 49 4.15 -19.54 21.22
N ASP A 50 5.20 -19.38 20.41
CA ASP A 50 5.50 -18.24 19.54
C ASP A 50 4.24 -17.83 18.72
N PRO A 51 3.78 -16.57 18.78
CA PRO A 51 2.56 -16.13 18.09
C PRO A 51 2.65 -16.21 16.55
N LEU A 52 3.84 -16.43 15.99
CA LEU A 52 4.08 -16.36 14.54
C LEU A 52 3.65 -17.60 13.76
N THR A 53 3.31 -18.72 14.41
CA THR A 53 3.01 -19.98 13.71
C THR A 53 1.52 -20.24 13.42
N LEU A 54 0.60 -19.30 13.70
CA LEU A 54 -0.85 -19.53 13.52
C LEU A 54 -1.59 -18.47 12.68
N LEU A 55 -0.89 -17.78 11.77
CA LEU A 55 -1.55 -16.94 10.78
C LEU A 55 -1.78 -17.72 9.49
N SER A 56 -3.04 -17.96 9.15
CA SER A 56 -3.43 -18.53 7.86
C SER A 56 -2.94 -17.65 6.71
N ASP A 57 -2.76 -18.21 5.51
CA ASP A 57 -2.27 -17.45 4.35
C ASP A 57 -3.19 -16.28 3.96
N ARG A 58 -4.46 -16.31 4.37
CA ARG A 58 -5.40 -15.19 4.26
C ARG A 58 -5.10 -14.05 5.23
N ALA A 59 -4.62 -14.36 6.43
CA ALA A 59 -4.17 -13.37 7.41
C ALA A 59 -2.78 -12.80 7.06
N LYS A 60 -1.89 -13.58 6.43
CA LYS A 60 -0.59 -13.09 5.94
C LYS A 60 -0.76 -12.04 4.82
N ARG A 61 -1.61 -12.32 3.81
CA ARG A 61 -1.97 -11.35 2.76
C ARG A 61 -2.65 -10.10 3.33
N SER A 62 -3.48 -10.27 4.36
CA SER A 62 -4.21 -9.17 5.02
C SER A 62 -3.33 -8.18 5.79
N VAL A 63 -2.04 -8.46 6.07
CA VAL A 63 -1.17 -7.52 6.81
C VAL A 63 -0.43 -6.57 5.86
N ASP A 64 -0.07 -7.08 4.68
CA ASP A 64 0.79 -6.45 3.67
C ASP A 64 0.13 -5.21 3.03
N ASN A 65 -1.11 -5.34 2.56
CA ASN A 65 -1.79 -4.25 1.85
C ASN A 65 -2.47 -3.19 2.76
N ASN A 66 -2.19 -3.20 4.07
CA ASN A 66 -2.79 -2.21 4.98
C ASN A 66 -2.02 -0.90 4.92
N LYS A 67 -2.63 0.14 4.33
CA LYS A 67 -2.01 1.47 4.27
C LYS A 67 -2.59 2.42 5.34
N TYR A 68 -1.76 3.36 5.79
CA TYR A 68 -2.18 4.41 6.73
C TYR A 68 -2.72 5.63 6.00
N VAL A 69 -3.85 6.16 6.45
CA VAL A 69 -4.39 7.45 6.00
C VAL A 69 -4.36 8.43 7.17
N CYS A 70 -3.77 9.60 6.96
CA CYS A 70 -3.80 10.69 7.93
C CYS A 70 -5.13 11.43 7.86
N MET A 71 -5.74 11.66 9.01
CA MET A 71 -7.06 12.29 9.16
C MET A 71 -6.97 13.68 9.79
N ASP A 72 -5.77 14.23 9.94
CA ASP A 72 -5.60 15.62 10.38
C ASP A 72 -6.24 16.57 9.35
N SER A 73 -6.97 17.57 9.83
CA SER A 73 -7.85 18.40 9.00
C SER A 73 -7.17 19.13 7.83
N ASP A 74 -5.85 19.36 7.90
CA ASP A 74 -5.06 20.03 6.86
C ASP A 74 -4.57 19.10 5.74
N VAL A 75 -4.68 17.78 5.92
CA VAL A 75 -4.29 16.76 4.93
C VAL A 75 -5.33 15.65 4.74
N ALA A 76 -6.43 15.68 5.49
CA ALA A 76 -7.50 14.72 5.42
C ALA A 76 -8.15 14.71 4.03
N LEU A 77 -8.51 13.50 3.58
CA LEU A 77 -9.17 13.31 2.29
C LEU A 77 -10.62 13.79 2.37
N ASN A 78 -11.10 14.47 1.32
CA ASN A 78 -12.50 14.86 1.18
C ASN A 78 -13.25 13.79 0.36
N PRO A 79 -14.19 13.03 0.95
CA PRO A 79 -15.00 12.01 0.27
C PRO A 79 -15.62 12.42 -1.06
N SER A 80 -15.92 13.71 -1.27
CA SER A 80 -16.57 14.19 -2.49
C SER A 80 -15.59 14.82 -3.50
N ASN A 81 -14.31 14.91 -3.15
CA ASN A 81 -13.28 15.53 -3.96
C ASN A 81 -11.89 15.01 -3.54
N CYS A 82 -11.65 13.72 -3.76
CA CYS A 82 -10.34 13.10 -3.60
C CYS A 82 -10.05 12.20 -4.79
N THR A 83 -8.85 12.37 -5.34
CA THR A 83 -8.28 11.53 -6.40
C THR A 83 -7.12 10.76 -5.81
N ILE A 84 -7.13 9.44 -6.02
CA ILE A 84 -6.10 8.53 -5.53
C ILE A 84 -5.45 7.83 -6.69
N TYR A 85 -4.13 7.82 -6.72
CA TYR A 85 -3.34 6.98 -7.62
C TYR A 85 -2.77 5.82 -6.82
N SER A 86 -2.96 4.61 -7.31
CA SER A 86 -2.58 3.37 -6.65
C SER A 86 -1.78 2.50 -7.62
N PHE A 87 -0.45 2.52 -7.47
CA PHE A 87 0.47 1.76 -8.33
C PHE A 87 0.88 0.45 -7.65
N GLY A 88 0.83 -0.63 -8.42
CA GLY A 88 1.04 -2.02 -8.02
C GLY A 88 -0.01 -2.44 -7.00
N ILE A 89 -1.23 -2.62 -7.51
CA ILE A 89 -2.36 -3.07 -6.70
C ILE A 89 -2.34 -4.58 -6.46
N GLY A 90 -1.62 -5.34 -7.28
CA GLY A 90 -1.69 -6.79 -7.27
C GLY A 90 -3.14 -7.29 -7.39
N TYR A 91 -3.44 -8.40 -6.71
CA TYR A 91 -4.81 -8.94 -6.62
C TYR A 91 -5.51 -8.61 -5.30
N ASP A 92 -4.82 -8.01 -4.33
CA ASP A 92 -5.43 -7.50 -3.11
C ASP A 92 -5.77 -6.02 -3.32
N VAL A 93 -7.04 -5.74 -3.58
CA VAL A 93 -7.55 -4.37 -3.76
C VAL A 93 -8.31 -3.86 -2.54
N THR A 94 -8.06 -4.45 -1.36
CA THR A 94 -8.82 -4.14 -0.13
C THR A 94 -8.73 -2.67 0.27
N PHE A 95 -7.53 -2.07 0.19
CA PHE A 95 -7.35 -0.64 0.43
C PHE A 95 -8.12 0.19 -0.59
N ASP A 96 -8.02 -0.17 -1.87
CA ASP A 96 -8.64 0.53 -2.99
C ASP A 96 -10.16 0.50 -2.90
N ASP A 97 -10.75 -0.65 -2.58
CA ASP A 97 -12.18 -0.80 -2.32
C ASP A 97 -12.64 0.12 -1.19
N GLN A 98 -11.91 0.15 -0.08
CA GLN A 98 -12.24 1.00 1.06
C GLN A 98 -12.17 2.48 0.70
N MET A 99 -11.19 2.91 -0.09
CA MET A 99 -11.11 4.30 -0.51
C MET A 99 -12.17 4.68 -1.55
N SER A 100 -12.60 3.74 -2.39
CA SER A 100 -13.75 3.91 -3.28
C SER A 100 -15.05 4.08 -2.47
N TYR A 101 -15.27 3.22 -1.46
CA TYR A 101 -16.41 3.32 -0.55
C TYR A 101 -16.38 4.60 0.29
N PHE A 102 -15.19 5.09 0.64
CA PHE A 102 -15.03 6.39 1.30
C PHE A 102 -15.51 7.55 0.41
N GLY A 103 -15.44 7.39 -0.92
CA GLY A 103 -15.98 8.31 -1.91
C GLY A 103 -14.96 8.83 -2.94
N CYS A 104 -13.69 8.44 -2.83
CA CYS A 104 -12.64 8.92 -3.74
C CYS A 104 -12.76 8.34 -5.15
N GLU A 105 -12.26 9.09 -6.13
CA GLU A 105 -11.95 8.58 -7.48
C GLU A 105 -10.59 7.90 -7.45
N LEU A 106 -10.55 6.62 -7.83
CA LEU A 106 -9.36 5.77 -7.78
C LEU A 106 -8.87 5.44 -9.19
N HIS A 107 -7.59 5.68 -9.41
CA HIS A 107 -6.87 5.24 -10.59
C HIS A 107 -5.85 4.20 -10.16
N MET A 108 -6.11 2.96 -10.57
CA MET A 108 -5.41 1.76 -10.14
C MET A 108 -4.55 1.26 -11.31
N PHE A 109 -3.27 0.99 -11.04
CA PHE A 109 -2.27 0.74 -12.07
C PHE A 109 -1.47 -0.50 -11.72
N ASP A 110 -1.48 -1.50 -12.61
CA ASP A 110 -0.63 -2.67 -12.45
C ASP A 110 -0.36 -3.35 -13.81
N PRO A 111 0.90 -3.42 -14.27
CA PRO A 111 1.26 -4.02 -15.55
C PRO A 111 1.43 -5.54 -15.48
N THR A 112 1.28 -6.13 -14.30
CA THR A 112 1.65 -7.53 -14.03
C THR A 112 0.44 -8.43 -13.85
N ILE A 113 -0.73 -7.88 -13.50
CA ILE A 113 -1.93 -8.68 -13.24
C ILE A 113 -2.76 -8.92 -14.50
N ASN A 114 -3.48 -10.03 -14.52
CA ASN A 114 -4.44 -10.30 -15.58
C ASN A 114 -5.67 -9.39 -15.44
N GLN A 115 -5.75 -8.37 -16.31
CA GLN A 115 -6.83 -7.37 -16.34
C GLN A 115 -8.24 -7.98 -16.29
N SER A 116 -8.47 -9.12 -16.97
CA SER A 116 -9.80 -9.73 -17.05
C SER A 116 -10.35 -10.15 -15.68
N ARG A 117 -9.47 -10.56 -14.75
CA ARG A 117 -9.87 -10.96 -13.39
C ARG A 117 -10.39 -9.76 -12.61
N LEU A 118 -9.71 -8.61 -12.73
CA LEU A 118 -10.06 -7.42 -11.95
C LEU A 118 -11.27 -6.66 -12.52
N MET A 119 -11.38 -6.54 -13.84
CA MET A 119 -12.48 -5.79 -14.48
C MET A 119 -13.87 -6.27 -14.06
N SER A 120 -14.01 -7.54 -13.69
CA SER A 120 -15.29 -8.13 -13.25
C SER A 120 -15.72 -7.73 -11.83
N VAL A 121 -14.79 -7.21 -11.01
CA VAL A 121 -15.01 -6.92 -9.59
C VAL A 121 -14.81 -5.44 -9.22
N LEU A 122 -14.52 -4.58 -10.19
CA LEU A 122 -14.35 -3.14 -9.97
C LEU A 122 -15.62 -2.52 -9.37
N GLN A 123 -15.41 -1.71 -8.34
CA GLN A 123 -16.43 -0.91 -7.69
C GLN A 123 -16.65 0.42 -8.43
N PRO A 124 -17.75 1.15 -8.17
CA PRO A 124 -17.91 2.52 -8.65
C PRO A 124 -16.70 3.39 -8.29
N ARG A 125 -16.33 4.35 -9.15
CA ARG A 125 -15.17 5.26 -8.98
C ARG A 125 -13.79 4.59 -9.06
N GLN A 126 -13.71 3.29 -9.32
CA GLN A 126 -12.44 2.62 -9.60
C GLN A 126 -12.20 2.53 -11.10
N HIS A 127 -11.01 2.96 -11.52
CA HIS A 127 -10.55 2.91 -12.90
C HIS A 127 -9.24 2.15 -12.93
N PHE A 128 -9.23 0.98 -13.56
CA PHE A 128 -8.02 0.15 -13.68
C PHE A 128 -7.30 0.34 -15.02
N TYR A 129 -5.98 0.40 -14.96
CA TYR A 129 -5.09 0.51 -16.10
C TYR A 129 -4.01 -0.58 -16.00
N HIS A 130 -3.90 -1.39 -17.05
CA HIS A 130 -2.83 -2.38 -17.19
C HIS A 130 -1.51 -1.70 -17.58
N LEU A 131 -0.99 -0.88 -16.67
CA LEU A 131 0.10 0.05 -16.90
C LEU A 131 0.95 0.22 -15.64
N GLY A 132 2.26 0.21 -15.78
CA GLY A 132 3.23 0.46 -14.72
C GLY A 132 3.81 1.86 -14.75
N LEU A 133 4.21 2.36 -13.59
CA LEU A 133 4.95 3.61 -13.47
C LEU A 133 6.46 3.34 -13.59
N ASP A 134 7.13 4.05 -14.48
CA ASP A 134 8.59 4.04 -14.59
C ASP A 134 9.12 5.42 -15.03
N ALA A 135 10.44 5.57 -15.11
CA ALA A 135 11.11 6.75 -15.66
C ALA A 135 11.12 6.80 -17.19
N THR A 136 10.78 5.69 -17.85
CA THR A 136 10.79 5.56 -19.31
C THR A 136 9.62 4.72 -19.80
N THR A 137 9.16 4.96 -21.01
CA THR A 137 8.11 4.16 -21.67
C THR A 137 8.70 2.91 -22.31
N TYR A 138 8.16 1.73 -21.99
CA TYR A 138 8.55 0.44 -22.59
C TYR A 138 7.49 -0.62 -22.29
N ASN A 139 7.63 -1.82 -22.86
CA ASN A 139 6.87 -2.99 -22.44
C ASN A 139 7.80 -4.06 -21.86
N LYS A 140 7.28 -4.87 -20.95
CA LYS A 140 8.01 -5.97 -20.32
C LYS A 140 7.11 -7.19 -20.19
N THR A 141 7.68 -8.34 -20.52
CA THR A 141 7.01 -9.63 -20.33
C THR A 141 7.25 -10.14 -18.91
N PHE A 142 6.16 -10.48 -18.23
CA PHE A 142 6.09 -11.16 -16.94
C PHE A 142 5.64 -12.60 -17.16
N VAL A 143 6.19 -13.50 -16.37
CA VAL A 143 5.88 -14.93 -16.41
C VAL A 143 5.46 -15.33 -15.00
N TRP A 144 4.21 -15.70 -14.83
CA TRP A 144 3.65 -16.17 -13.58
C TRP A 144 3.56 -17.68 -13.61
N ARG A 145 4.26 -18.34 -12.69
CA ARG A 145 4.11 -19.77 -12.50
C ARG A 145 2.80 -20.03 -11.76
N ASN A 146 1.95 -20.90 -12.31
CA ASN A 146 0.71 -21.33 -11.67
C ASN A 146 1.02 -22.28 -10.50
N GLU A 147 1.44 -21.73 -9.35
CA GLU A 147 1.80 -22.54 -8.17
C GLU A 147 0.58 -23.23 -7.51
N ALA A 148 -0.64 -22.79 -7.83
CA ALA A 148 -1.87 -23.28 -7.20
C ALA A 148 -2.40 -24.61 -7.77
N GLU A 149 -1.96 -25.04 -8.96
CA GLU A 149 -2.60 -26.14 -9.70
C GLU A 149 -1.57 -27.05 -10.41
N GLY A 150 -0.51 -27.47 -9.69
CA GLY A 150 0.44 -28.50 -10.15
C GLY A 150 1.38 -28.06 -11.27
N ASP A 151 2.55 -28.69 -11.35
CA ASP A 151 3.66 -28.36 -12.28
C ASP A 151 3.34 -28.55 -13.78
N ASP A 152 2.11 -28.92 -14.15
CA ASP A 152 1.71 -29.30 -15.51
C ASP A 152 0.93 -28.20 -16.28
N LEU A 153 0.55 -27.09 -15.64
CA LEU A 153 -0.09 -25.97 -16.34
C LEU A 153 0.96 -25.00 -16.92
N PRO A 154 0.72 -24.45 -18.12
CA PRO A 154 1.61 -23.45 -18.70
C PRO A 154 1.67 -22.20 -17.83
N ASP A 155 2.85 -21.59 -17.78
CA ASP A 155 3.03 -20.30 -17.13
C ASP A 155 2.11 -19.24 -17.76
N ASP A 156 1.50 -18.40 -16.93
CA ASP A 156 0.73 -17.25 -17.37
C ASP A 156 1.70 -16.16 -17.83
N ILE A 157 1.71 -15.88 -19.13
CA ILE A 157 2.56 -14.82 -19.72
C ILE A 157 1.73 -13.53 -19.83
N VAL A 158 2.20 -12.47 -19.19
CA VAL A 158 1.58 -11.13 -19.22
C VAL A 158 2.58 -10.15 -19.83
N VAL A 159 2.17 -9.38 -20.84
CA VAL A 159 2.98 -8.28 -21.38
C VAL A 159 2.46 -6.98 -20.80
N GLY A 160 3.22 -6.40 -19.88
CA GLY A 160 2.89 -5.16 -19.19
C GLY A 160 3.52 -3.94 -19.84
N ASP A 161 2.71 -2.90 -20.05
CA ASP A 161 3.20 -1.61 -20.50
C ASP A 161 3.67 -0.77 -19.30
N PHE A 162 4.72 0.01 -19.49
CA PHE A 162 5.25 0.96 -18.52
C PHE A 162 5.30 2.34 -19.15
N ASP A 163 5.00 3.36 -18.37
CA ASP A 163 5.03 4.73 -18.84
C ASP A 163 5.44 5.72 -17.73
N THR A 164 5.74 6.94 -18.16
CA THR A 164 6.19 8.02 -17.28
C THR A 164 5.01 8.68 -16.57
N TRP A 165 5.27 9.28 -15.40
CA TRP A 165 4.26 10.06 -14.67
C TRP A 165 3.53 11.10 -15.53
N ASP A 166 4.29 11.83 -16.36
CA ASP A 166 3.74 12.90 -17.19
C ASP A 166 2.83 12.35 -18.29
N HIS A 167 3.21 11.24 -18.93
CA HIS A 167 2.37 10.59 -19.93
C HIS A 167 1.11 9.97 -19.32
N ILE A 168 1.24 9.29 -18.17
CA ILE A 168 0.10 8.73 -17.43
C ILE A 168 -0.92 9.83 -17.13
N ARG A 169 -0.47 10.94 -16.53
CA ARG A 169 -1.37 12.07 -16.26
C ARG A 169 -1.92 12.69 -17.54
N ALA A 170 -1.17 12.71 -18.63
CA ALA A 170 -1.66 13.22 -19.90
C ALA A 170 -2.77 12.36 -20.52
N HIS A 171 -2.61 11.04 -20.51
CA HIS A 171 -3.63 10.10 -21.00
C HIS A 171 -4.92 10.16 -20.19
N LEU A 172 -4.82 10.49 -18.90
CA LEU A 172 -5.98 10.65 -18.02
C LEU A 172 -6.58 12.06 -18.03
N HIS A 173 -5.99 13.01 -18.78
CA HIS A 173 -6.34 14.44 -18.72
C HIS A 173 -6.19 15.05 -17.31
N HIS A 174 -5.22 14.54 -16.55
CA HIS A 174 -5.00 14.82 -15.15
C HIS A 174 -3.82 15.74 -14.88
N GLN A 175 -3.26 16.44 -15.87
CA GLN A 175 -2.06 17.28 -15.69
C GLN A 175 -2.21 18.34 -14.60
N ASN A 176 -3.44 18.85 -14.40
CA ASN A 176 -3.78 19.85 -13.39
C ASN A 176 -4.69 19.29 -12.28
N THR A 177 -4.89 17.96 -12.23
CA THR A 177 -5.73 17.30 -11.21
C THR A 177 -4.88 16.91 -10.00
N PRO A 178 -5.15 17.43 -8.79
CA PRO A 178 -4.43 17.03 -7.58
C PRO A 178 -4.58 15.54 -7.28
N VAL A 179 -3.48 14.90 -6.84
CA VAL A 179 -3.49 13.50 -6.38
C VAL A 179 -3.42 13.53 -4.86
N HIS A 180 -4.57 13.48 -4.19
CA HIS A 180 -4.66 13.69 -2.74
C HIS A 180 -3.96 12.57 -1.95
N TYR A 181 -3.98 11.35 -2.51
CA TYR A 181 -3.25 10.21 -1.97
C TYR A 181 -2.55 9.45 -3.10
N LEU A 182 -1.25 9.23 -2.96
CA LEU A 182 -0.44 8.46 -3.88
C LEU A 182 0.07 7.21 -3.14
N LYS A 183 -0.41 6.03 -3.53
CA LYS A 183 0.13 4.73 -3.10
C LYS A 183 1.14 4.25 -4.16
N ILE A 184 2.33 3.88 -3.73
CA ILE A 184 3.38 3.30 -4.58
C ILE A 184 3.87 2.03 -3.93
N ASP A 185 3.66 0.91 -4.60
CA ASP A 185 4.03 -0.40 -4.14
C ASP A 185 4.32 -1.22 -5.39
N ILE A 186 5.55 -1.17 -5.90
CA ILE A 186 5.88 -1.58 -7.28
C ILE A 186 7.10 -2.49 -7.31
N GLU A 187 7.24 -3.32 -6.28
CA GLU A 187 8.14 -4.49 -6.25
C GLU A 187 9.61 -4.14 -6.59
N GLY A 188 10.16 -3.12 -5.94
CA GLY A 188 11.57 -2.71 -6.09
C GLY A 188 11.82 -1.53 -7.01
N TYR A 189 10.83 -1.14 -7.82
CA TYR A 189 10.95 0.02 -8.72
C TYR A 189 10.83 1.35 -7.96
N GLU A 190 10.50 1.35 -6.67
CA GLU A 190 10.23 2.55 -5.86
C GLU A 190 11.43 3.47 -5.78
N TRP A 191 12.63 2.91 -5.61
CA TRP A 191 13.84 3.71 -5.50
C TRP A 191 14.18 4.47 -6.77
N ARG A 192 13.87 3.87 -7.94
CA ARG A 192 14.06 4.50 -9.25
C ARG A 192 13.07 5.62 -9.46
N ILE A 193 11.78 5.38 -9.17
CA ILE A 193 10.73 6.39 -9.39
C ILE A 193 10.79 7.52 -8.37
N LEU A 194 11.28 7.30 -7.14
CA LEU A 194 11.35 8.34 -6.11
C LEU A 194 12.20 9.53 -6.55
N GLU A 195 13.32 9.26 -7.20
CA GLU A 195 14.14 10.30 -7.80
C GLU A 195 13.43 10.98 -8.98
N GLU A 196 12.77 10.20 -9.83
CA GLU A 196 12.06 10.68 -11.01
C GLU A 196 10.96 11.68 -10.63
N LEU A 197 10.10 11.30 -9.68
CA LEU A 197 8.98 12.09 -9.22
C LEU A 197 9.47 13.30 -8.41
N GLY A 198 10.40 13.07 -7.50
CA GLY A 198 10.82 14.08 -6.54
C GLY A 198 11.78 15.13 -7.13
N SER A 199 12.68 14.77 -8.05
CA SER A 199 13.65 15.72 -8.61
C SER A 199 13.04 16.68 -9.64
N LYS A 200 11.95 16.29 -10.30
CA LYS A 200 11.30 17.11 -11.34
C LYS A 200 10.03 17.82 -10.84
N GLY A 201 9.82 17.90 -9.53
CA GLY A 201 8.67 18.59 -8.94
C GLY A 201 7.31 17.95 -9.25
N ARG A 202 7.28 16.69 -9.69
CA ARG A 202 6.07 15.98 -10.15
C ARG A 202 5.16 15.55 -9.02
N LEU A 203 5.67 15.57 -7.80
CA LEU A 203 4.88 15.43 -6.59
C LEU A 203 4.12 16.71 -6.24
N ALA A 204 4.24 17.81 -6.99
CA ALA A 204 3.31 18.93 -6.89
C ALA A 204 1.86 18.42 -7.06
N GLY A 205 0.96 18.82 -6.16
CA GLY A 205 -0.39 18.26 -6.12
C GLY A 205 -0.61 17.07 -5.18
N VAL A 206 0.47 16.41 -4.69
CA VAL A 206 0.39 15.27 -3.75
C VAL A 206 0.39 15.71 -2.28
N GLN A 207 -0.57 15.25 -1.47
CA GLN A 207 -0.63 15.54 -0.02
C GLN A 207 -0.14 14.38 0.83
N GLN A 208 -0.63 13.18 0.56
CA GLN A 208 -0.24 11.95 1.25
C GLN A 208 0.45 11.01 0.26
N LEU A 209 1.65 10.56 0.59
CA LEU A 209 2.40 9.56 -0.16
C LEU A 209 2.60 8.34 0.73
N ALA A 210 1.91 7.25 0.41
CA ALA A 210 2.19 5.94 0.99
C ALA A 210 3.09 5.16 0.04
N ILE A 211 4.21 4.67 0.54
CA ILE A 211 5.16 3.93 -0.28
C ILE A 211 5.69 2.71 0.48
N GLU A 212 5.68 1.56 -0.18
CA GLU A 212 6.39 0.38 0.31
C GLU A 212 7.82 0.35 -0.26
N LEU A 213 8.83 0.26 0.60
CA LEU A 213 10.23 0.27 0.19
C LEU A 213 10.84 -1.12 0.26
N HIS A 214 11.08 -1.71 -0.91
CA HIS A 214 11.74 -3.00 -1.09
C HIS A 214 13.28 -2.84 -1.00
N THR A 215 13.91 -3.38 0.05
CA THR A 215 15.36 -3.23 0.32
C THR A 215 16.17 -4.52 0.19
N SER A 216 15.53 -5.65 -0.13
CA SER A 216 16.18 -6.97 -0.23
C SER A 216 17.38 -7.01 -1.18
N VAL A 217 17.43 -6.11 -2.17
CA VAL A 217 18.57 -5.95 -3.08
C VAL A 217 19.90 -5.76 -2.35
N ILE A 218 19.90 -5.17 -1.14
CA ILE A 218 21.12 -4.93 -0.35
C ILE A 218 21.85 -6.22 0.01
N ILE A 219 21.13 -7.34 0.13
CA ILE A 219 21.66 -8.65 0.53
C ILE A 219 22.56 -9.24 -0.57
N ASN A 220 22.35 -8.83 -1.83
CA ASN A 220 23.09 -9.34 -2.97
C ASN A 220 24.42 -8.62 -3.19
N TYR A 221 24.76 -7.63 -2.36
CA TYR A 221 26.00 -6.87 -2.44
C TYR A 221 26.99 -7.31 -1.37
N PRO A 222 28.30 -7.24 -1.67
CA PRO A 222 29.32 -7.53 -0.68
C PRO A 222 29.35 -6.45 0.41
N GLU A 223 29.84 -6.81 1.60
CA GLU A 223 29.78 -5.97 2.82
C GLU A 223 30.39 -4.58 2.60
N GLU A 224 31.49 -4.48 1.86
CA GLU A 224 32.16 -3.21 1.55
C GLU A 224 31.32 -2.24 0.72
N LYS A 225 30.25 -2.71 0.06
CA LYS A 225 29.31 -1.90 -0.72
C LYS A 225 28.07 -1.47 0.07
N VAL A 226 27.82 -2.06 1.23
CA VAL A 226 26.60 -1.81 2.03
C VAL A 226 26.48 -0.33 2.40
N LEU A 227 27.55 0.32 2.85
CA LEU A 227 27.50 1.75 3.20
C LEU A 227 27.15 2.62 1.99
N GLU A 228 27.70 2.33 0.81
CA GLU A 228 27.41 3.05 -0.43
C GLU A 228 25.92 2.95 -0.79
N ILE A 229 25.33 1.76 -0.63
CA ILE A 229 23.92 1.48 -0.91
C ILE A 229 23.01 2.18 0.11
N LEU A 230 23.34 2.12 1.40
CA LEU A 230 22.58 2.82 2.44
C LEU A 230 22.61 4.34 2.22
N MET A 231 23.76 4.89 1.83
CA MET A 231 23.86 6.30 1.45
C MET A 231 23.03 6.62 0.19
N TRP A 232 22.98 5.70 -0.77
CA TRP A 232 22.12 5.85 -1.95
C TRP A 232 20.63 5.88 -1.57
N PHE A 233 20.15 4.95 -0.75
CA PHE A 233 18.77 4.97 -0.22
C PHE A 233 18.46 6.28 0.50
N TRP A 234 19.35 6.71 1.40
CA TRP A 234 19.18 7.96 2.15
C TRP A 234 19.00 9.16 1.23
N ARG A 235 19.84 9.29 0.18
CA ARG A 235 19.74 10.39 -0.80
C ARG A 235 18.40 10.40 -1.53
N LYS A 236 17.83 9.23 -1.86
CA LYS A 236 16.50 9.15 -2.49
C LYS A 236 15.40 9.62 -1.55
N LEU A 237 15.46 9.24 -0.27
CA LEU A 237 14.49 9.70 0.73
C LEU A 237 14.63 11.19 1.03
N GLU A 238 15.84 11.74 0.96
CA GLU A 238 16.09 13.18 1.12
C GLU A 238 15.35 14.01 0.05
N VAL A 239 15.14 13.47 -1.15
CA VAL A 239 14.38 14.15 -2.21
C VAL A 239 12.96 14.45 -1.74
N LEU A 240 12.30 13.53 -1.04
CA LEU A 240 10.96 13.75 -0.48
C LEU A 240 10.96 14.91 0.53
N HIS A 241 11.97 14.95 1.41
CA HIS A 241 12.10 16.02 2.38
C HIS A 241 12.24 17.40 1.72
N ARG A 242 13.07 17.49 0.66
CA ARG A 242 13.23 18.72 -0.13
C ARG A 242 11.96 19.15 -0.85
N GLN A 243 11.06 18.22 -1.14
CA GLN A 243 9.73 18.48 -1.70
C GLN A 243 8.67 18.82 -0.64
N GLY A 244 9.07 18.96 0.63
CA GLY A 244 8.19 19.35 1.73
C GLY A 244 7.47 18.18 2.41
N PHE A 245 7.81 16.93 2.08
CA PHE A 245 7.25 15.78 2.74
C PHE A 245 7.96 15.48 4.06
N LEU A 246 7.17 15.14 5.08
CA LEU A 246 7.64 14.64 6.36
C LEU A 246 7.10 13.24 6.58
N ARG A 247 7.96 12.32 7.01
CA ARG A 247 7.56 10.96 7.37
C ARG A 247 6.67 11.01 8.62
N ALA A 248 5.48 10.47 8.50
CA ALA A 248 4.44 10.51 9.52
C ALA A 248 4.19 9.13 10.15
N ALA A 249 4.34 8.06 9.37
CA ALA A 249 4.28 6.68 9.86
C ALA A 249 5.33 5.79 9.19
N TYR A 250 5.65 4.70 9.88
CA TYR A 250 6.56 3.65 9.42
C TYR A 250 6.09 2.32 10.03
N GLN A 251 6.06 1.27 9.21
CA GLN A 251 5.77 -0.09 9.66
C GLN A 251 6.57 -1.09 8.82
N PRO A 252 7.34 -2.01 9.42
CA PRO A 252 7.95 -3.10 8.66
C PRO A 252 6.88 -4.07 8.15
N THR A 253 7.08 -4.59 6.95
CA THR A 253 6.29 -5.70 6.40
C THR A 253 6.79 -7.00 7.02
N LEU A 254 5.89 -7.72 7.69
CA LEU A 254 6.21 -8.91 8.48
C LEU A 254 5.63 -10.17 7.83
N VAL A 255 5.95 -10.38 6.56
CA VAL A 255 5.61 -11.61 5.81
C VAL A 255 6.90 -12.40 5.51
N GLU A 256 6.78 -13.69 5.26
CA GLU A 256 7.96 -14.58 5.14
C GLU A 256 8.90 -14.14 4.01
N GLU A 257 8.29 -13.69 2.92
CA GLU A 257 8.92 -13.25 1.67
C GLU A 257 9.71 -11.95 1.83
N SER A 258 9.36 -11.13 2.82
CA SER A 258 10.01 -9.85 3.13
C SER A 258 10.99 -9.93 4.29
N MET A 259 11.46 -11.13 4.64
CA MET A 259 12.31 -11.35 5.81
C MET A 259 13.63 -12.03 5.44
N TYR A 260 14.73 -11.35 5.69
CA TYR A 260 16.07 -11.91 5.55
C TYR A 260 16.47 -12.72 6.78
N THR A 261 16.87 -13.98 6.58
CA THR A 261 17.42 -14.82 7.65
C THR A 261 18.93 -14.70 7.67
N VAL A 262 19.49 -14.29 8.81
CA VAL A 262 20.94 -14.09 8.93
C VAL A 262 21.67 -15.45 8.89
N PRO A 263 22.65 -15.65 8.00
CA PRO A 263 23.43 -16.88 7.93
C PRO A 263 24.05 -17.24 9.29
N GLY A 264 23.88 -18.50 9.72
CA GLY A 264 24.40 -18.98 11.00
C GLY A 264 23.56 -18.61 12.23
N ASN A 265 22.48 -17.84 12.07
CA ASN A 265 21.54 -17.55 13.15
C ASN A 265 20.09 -17.50 12.62
N THR A 266 19.47 -18.68 12.53
CA THR A 266 18.12 -18.85 11.98
C THR A 266 17.02 -18.19 12.81
N SER A 267 17.29 -17.86 14.08
CA SER A 267 16.35 -17.14 14.94
C SER A 267 16.37 -15.63 14.72
N TYR A 268 17.36 -15.10 14.01
CA TYR A 268 17.48 -13.66 13.76
C TYR A 268 17.08 -13.34 12.32
N ARG A 269 15.94 -12.66 12.20
CA ARG A 269 15.33 -12.30 10.93
C ARG A 269 15.12 -10.79 10.85
N ILE A 270 15.43 -10.22 9.69
CA ILE A 270 15.41 -8.77 9.45
C ILE A 270 14.39 -8.47 8.34
N PRO A 271 13.40 -7.59 8.59
CA PRO A 271 12.51 -7.13 7.54
C PRO A 271 13.27 -6.40 6.44
N THR A 272 12.93 -6.69 5.19
CA THR A 272 13.48 -6.07 3.99
C THR A 272 12.46 -5.22 3.25
N CYS A 273 11.20 -5.21 3.68
CA CYS A 273 10.16 -4.35 3.13
C CYS A 273 9.53 -3.50 4.23
N PHE A 274 9.15 -2.27 3.89
CA PHE A 274 8.70 -1.28 4.86
C PHE A 274 7.62 -0.40 4.25
N GLU A 275 6.51 -0.24 4.96
CA GLU A 275 5.45 0.72 4.70
C GLU A 275 5.78 2.07 5.30
N LEU A 276 5.78 3.13 4.49
CA LEU A 276 5.98 4.50 4.95
C LEU A 276 4.84 5.40 4.50
N LEU A 277 4.39 6.25 5.41
CA LEU A 277 3.49 7.36 5.07
C LEU A 277 4.25 8.68 5.20
N TYR A 278 4.22 9.46 4.13
CA TYR A 278 4.74 10.82 4.05
C TYR A 278 3.60 11.81 3.87
N LEU A 279 3.70 12.94 4.56
CA LEU A 279 2.72 14.02 4.50
C LEU A 279 3.39 15.31 4.03
N ARG A 280 2.74 16.01 3.10
CA ARG A 280 3.06 17.39 2.76
C ARG A 280 1.89 18.27 3.18
N ARG A 281 2.11 19.06 4.23
CA ARG A 281 1.11 19.98 4.77
C ARG A 281 1.15 21.31 4.01
N GLY A 282 -0.02 21.89 3.77
CA GLY A 282 -0.18 23.15 3.05
C GLY A 282 -1.13 23.03 1.86
N PRO A 283 -1.45 24.16 1.21
CA PRO A 283 -2.40 24.17 0.10
C PRO A 283 -1.87 23.35 -1.08
N VAL A 284 -2.78 22.65 -1.73
CA VAL A 284 -2.52 21.95 -2.98
C VAL A 284 -2.80 22.93 -4.10
N TYR A 285 -1.75 23.43 -4.75
CA TYR A 285 -1.84 24.34 -5.89
C TYR A 285 -1.72 23.55 -7.20
#